data_AF-A0ABC8RIY2-F1
#
_entry.id   AF-A0ABC8RIY2-F1
#
_cell.length_a   1.000
_cell.length_b   1.000
_cell.length_c   1.000
_cell.angle_alpha   90.00
_cell.angle_beta   90.00
_cell.angle_gamma   90.00
#
_symmetry.space_group_name_H-M   'P 1'
#
loop_
_entity.id
_entity.type
_entity.pdbx_description
1 polymer ?
#
loop_
_entity_poly.entity_id
_entity_poly.type
_entity_poly.pdbx_seq_one_letter_code
_entity_poly.pdbx_strand_id
1 'polypeptide(L)'
;MWRSYSSFDESSMEVDLYERKDGNETLNSISGQVSVGGDRDLIQAPLGLFPLPWPPNADASDGSPFFKVIEYFLLLGRVVAKALQDGRLLDLPLSTAFYKLVLGQELDLHDILSFDTELGKTLQGLQALVSRKQYLESMGGYDQDEVVDLRFHGVPIEDLCLDFTLPGYPDYILKPGDDNVDLTKLEEYIFLVVDATVRTGIIRQIEAFKSGFNQVFDVSSLQIFSPNELDYLLCGRREFWKAETLVDHLKFDHGYTAKSPAIVYLLELMGEFTPDQQRLFCQFVTGAPRLPPGGLAVLNPKLTIVRKHSSTTSNTTLNGMGSSETADDDLPSVMTCANYLKLPPYSTKEIMCKKLLYAISEGQGSFDLS
;
A
#
# COMPACT_ATOMS: atom_id res chain seq x y z
N MET A 1 -7.65 7.99 10.72
CA MET A 1 -6.31 8.60 10.61
C MET A 1 -5.97 8.89 9.14
N TRP A 2 -6.06 7.87 8.28
CA TRP A 2 -5.73 7.96 6.86
C TRP A 2 -6.98 8.10 5.99
N ARG A 3 -6.83 8.67 4.80
CA ARG A 3 -7.83 8.55 3.73
C ARG A 3 -7.95 7.06 3.37
N SER A 4 -9.17 6.62 3.09
CA SER A 4 -9.44 5.31 2.50
C SER A 4 -10.20 5.53 1.21
N TYR A 5 -9.84 4.78 0.17
CA TYR A 5 -10.67 4.70 -1.02
C TYR A 5 -11.92 3.88 -0.66
N SER A 6 -13.11 4.46 -0.74
CA SER A 6 -14.33 3.65 -0.89
C SER A 6 -14.52 3.43 -2.37
N SER A 7 -14.29 2.21 -2.87
CA SER A 7 -14.91 1.84 -4.13
C SER A 7 -16.41 1.94 -3.92
N PHE A 8 -17.10 2.78 -4.71
CA PHE A 8 -18.55 2.77 -4.82
C PHE A 8 -19.00 1.45 -5.46
N ASP A 9 -18.90 0.34 -4.72
CA ASP A 9 -19.52 -0.92 -5.12
C ASP A 9 -19.71 -1.80 -3.87
N GLU A 10 -20.60 -1.37 -2.97
CA GLU A 10 -21.35 -2.25 -2.06
C GLU A 10 -22.53 -1.47 -1.44
N SER A 11 -23.37 -0.90 -2.31
CA SER A 11 -24.76 -0.65 -1.93
C SER A 11 -25.49 -1.97 -2.07
N SER A 12 -25.60 -2.71 -0.97
CA SER A 12 -26.55 -3.83 -0.89
C SER A 12 -27.95 -3.26 -1.06
N MET A 13 -28.47 -3.31 -2.28
CA MET A 13 -29.89 -3.08 -2.54
C MET A 13 -30.67 -4.19 -1.83
N GLU A 14 -31.25 -3.89 -0.67
CA GLU A 14 -32.30 -4.70 -0.07
C GLU A 14 -33.51 -4.67 -1.02
N VAL A 15 -33.65 -5.72 -1.82
CA VAL A 15 -34.88 -5.99 -2.57
C VAL A 15 -35.81 -6.77 -1.65
N ASP A 16 -36.80 -6.09 -1.09
CA ASP A 16 -37.90 -6.71 -0.36
C ASP A 16 -38.69 -7.65 -1.29
N LEU A 17 -38.36 -8.95 -1.25
CA LEU A 17 -39.13 -10.00 -1.89
C LEU A 17 -40.07 -10.64 -0.85
N TYR A 18 -41.36 -10.36 -1.00
CA TYR A 18 -42.45 -11.03 -0.28
C TYR A 18 -42.41 -12.55 -0.55
N GLU A 19 -42.08 -13.35 0.47
CA GLU A 19 -42.22 -14.81 0.42
C GLU A 19 -43.69 -15.24 0.54
N ARG A 20 -44.13 -16.05 -0.43
CA ARG A 20 -45.33 -16.88 -0.35
C ARG A 20 -44.89 -18.32 -0.05
N LYS A 21 -45.33 -18.85 1.10
CA LYS A 21 -45.14 -20.23 1.55
C LYS A 21 -45.56 -21.25 0.48
N ASP A 22 -44.73 -22.26 0.23
CA ASP A 22 -45.11 -23.68 0.36
C ASP A 22 -43.93 -24.65 0.08
N GLY A 23 -43.75 -25.63 0.97
CA GLY A 23 -43.45 -27.03 0.61
C GLY A 23 -42.03 -27.46 0.22
N ASN A 24 -41.20 -27.76 1.23
CA ASN A 24 -40.41 -29.00 1.42
C ASN A 24 -39.74 -29.70 0.19
N GLU A 25 -38.41 -29.67 0.11
CA GLU A 25 -37.57 -30.89 0.00
C GLU A 25 -36.06 -30.57 0.12
N THR A 26 -35.39 -31.39 0.94
CA THR A 26 -34.00 -31.28 1.39
C THR A 26 -33.04 -31.92 0.39
N LEU A 27 -32.04 -31.19 -0.09
CA LEU A 27 -30.81 -31.77 -0.65
C LEU A 27 -29.61 -30.90 -0.27
N ASN A 28 -28.79 -31.42 0.64
CA ASN A 28 -27.54 -30.82 1.11
C ASN A 28 -26.48 -30.87 -0.01
N SER A 29 -26.17 -29.72 -0.62
CA SER A 29 -24.90 -29.50 -1.32
C SER A 29 -23.98 -28.66 -0.43
N ILE A 30 -22.96 -29.31 0.13
CA ILE A 30 -21.88 -28.66 0.87
C ILE A 30 -20.96 -28.00 -0.17
N SER A 31 -21.20 -26.75 -0.50
CA SER A 31 -20.21 -25.86 -1.09
C SER A 31 -19.58 -25.05 0.03
N GLY A 32 -18.39 -25.48 0.46
CA GLY A 32 -17.60 -24.79 1.47
C GLY A 32 -17.13 -23.43 0.95
N GLN A 33 -17.99 -22.42 1.08
CA GLN A 33 -17.55 -21.03 1.13
C GLN A 33 -16.92 -20.84 2.52
N VAL A 34 -15.60 -20.71 2.54
CA VAL A 34 -14.90 -20.14 3.69
C VAL A 34 -15.31 -18.67 3.73
N SER A 35 -16.39 -18.36 4.44
CA SER A 35 -16.70 -17.00 4.85
C SER A 35 -15.63 -16.58 5.86
N VAL A 36 -14.62 -15.86 5.41
CA VAL A 36 -13.75 -15.11 6.31
C VAL A 36 -14.60 -13.97 6.86
N GLY A 37 -15.28 -14.25 7.99
CA GLY A 37 -15.97 -13.24 8.76
C GLY A 37 -14.97 -12.22 9.27
N GLY A 38 -15.16 -10.96 8.87
CA GLY A 38 -14.38 -9.84 9.36
C GLY A 38 -14.11 -8.78 8.30
N ASP A 39 -15.16 -8.29 7.62
CA ASP A 39 -15.06 -7.04 6.88
C ASP A 39 -14.98 -5.89 7.91
N ARG A 40 -13.77 -5.72 8.45
CA ARG A 40 -13.39 -4.61 9.33
C ARG A 40 -12.71 -3.60 8.45
N ASP A 41 -13.33 -2.45 8.18
CA ASP A 41 -12.73 -1.18 7.72
C ASP A 41 -11.24 -1.25 7.32
N LEU A 42 -10.93 -2.01 6.26
CA LEU A 42 -9.56 -2.14 5.77
C LEU A 42 -9.27 -0.88 4.97
N ILE A 43 -8.28 -0.11 5.41
CA ILE A 43 -7.86 1.10 4.70
C ILE A 43 -7.28 0.69 3.35
N GLN A 44 -7.99 1.02 2.28
CA GLN A 44 -7.48 0.86 0.92
C GLN A 44 -6.71 2.11 0.53
N ALA A 45 -5.43 1.97 0.23
CA ALA A 45 -4.54 3.07 -0.15
C ALA A 45 -3.52 2.60 -1.21
N PRO A 46 -3.95 2.31 -2.46
CA PRO A 46 -3.08 1.76 -3.51
C PRO A 46 -1.93 2.69 -3.89
N LEU A 47 -2.10 4.00 -3.70
CA LEU A 47 -1.08 5.03 -3.94
C LEU A 47 -0.33 5.46 -2.67
N GLY A 48 -0.51 4.70 -1.59
CA GLY A 48 0.06 4.99 -0.29
C GLY A 48 -0.83 5.85 0.60
N LEU A 49 -0.59 5.75 1.90
CA LEU A 49 -1.30 6.42 2.96
C LEU A 49 -1.06 7.95 2.86
N PHE A 50 -2.16 8.69 2.97
CA PHE A 50 -2.17 10.14 3.07
C PHE A 50 -3.18 10.57 4.14
N PRO A 51 -2.93 11.66 4.90
CA PRO A 51 -3.77 12.04 6.02
C PRO A 51 -5.21 12.32 5.60
N LEU A 52 -6.15 11.84 6.42
CA LEU A 52 -7.55 12.24 6.32
C LEU A 52 -7.65 13.75 6.62
N PRO A 53 -8.33 14.56 5.78
CA PRO A 53 -8.55 15.97 6.05
C PRO A 53 -9.56 16.17 7.19
N TRP A 54 -9.33 17.16 8.05
CA TRP A 54 -10.20 17.57 9.14
C TRP A 54 -10.53 19.07 9.03
N PRO A 55 -11.75 19.50 9.38
CA PRO A 55 -12.08 20.92 9.38
C PRO A 55 -11.11 21.73 10.27
N PRO A 56 -10.75 22.97 9.92
CA PRO A 56 -9.82 23.78 10.72
C PRO A 56 -10.29 23.99 12.16
N ASN A 57 -11.61 24.03 12.36
CA ASN A 57 -12.30 24.17 13.64
C ASN A 57 -12.58 22.81 14.34
N ALA A 58 -12.05 21.70 13.84
CA ALA A 58 -12.22 20.40 14.47
C ALA A 58 -11.73 20.42 15.92
N ASP A 59 -12.59 19.94 16.82
CA ASP A 59 -12.29 19.84 18.25
C ASP A 59 -11.09 18.93 18.47
N ALA A 60 -10.04 19.47 19.11
CA ALA A 60 -8.88 18.69 19.54
C ALA A 60 -8.68 18.76 21.06
N SER A 61 -9.77 18.97 21.80
CA SER A 61 -9.78 18.78 23.25
C SER A 61 -9.56 17.31 23.60
N ASP A 62 -9.05 17.07 24.80
CA ASP A 62 -8.76 15.73 25.30
C ASP A 62 -10.00 14.82 25.20
N GLY A 63 -9.80 13.62 24.64
CA GLY A 63 -10.86 12.64 24.41
C GLY A 63 -11.63 12.76 23.09
N SER A 64 -11.50 13.89 22.36
CA SER A 64 -12.13 14.04 21.03
C SER A 64 -11.55 13.06 19.98
N PRO A 65 -12.32 12.68 18.94
CA PRO A 65 -11.82 11.81 17.87
C PRO A 65 -10.57 12.38 17.19
N PHE A 66 -10.53 13.70 16.95
CA PHE A 66 -9.40 14.33 16.28
C PHE A 66 -8.17 14.43 17.19
N PHE A 67 -8.35 14.66 18.49
CA PHE A 67 -7.22 14.61 19.44
C PHE A 67 -6.48 13.27 19.38
N LYS A 68 -7.21 12.14 19.33
CA LYS A 68 -6.58 10.82 19.14
C LYS A 68 -5.81 10.71 17.83
N VAL A 69 -6.33 11.29 16.74
CA VAL A 69 -5.62 11.33 15.44
C VAL A 69 -4.32 12.10 15.57
N ILE A 70 -4.33 13.25 16.22
CA ILE A 70 -3.12 14.06 16.51
C ILE A 70 -2.11 13.25 17.33
N GLU A 71 -2.55 12.54 18.38
CA GLU A 71 -1.68 11.67 19.17
C GLU A 71 -1.06 10.53 18.34
N TYR A 72 -1.83 9.93 17.42
CA TYR A 72 -1.29 8.91 16.52
C TYR A 72 -0.26 9.47 15.54
N PHE A 73 -0.46 10.67 14.99
CA PHE A 73 0.56 11.31 14.13
C PHE A 73 1.81 11.67 14.92
N LEU A 74 1.67 12.16 16.16
CA LEU A 74 2.78 12.41 17.07
C LEU A 74 3.58 11.12 17.34
N LEU A 75 2.89 10.03 17.66
CA LEU A 75 3.52 8.72 17.86
C LEU A 75 4.21 8.23 16.58
N LEU A 76 3.56 8.35 15.44
CA LEU A 76 4.12 7.96 14.14
C LEU A 76 5.41 8.72 13.85
N GLY A 77 5.45 10.03 14.11
CA GLY A 77 6.65 10.85 13.98
C GLY A 77 7.80 10.33 14.84
N ARG A 78 7.53 10.01 16.11
CA ARG A 78 8.53 9.42 17.03
C ARG A 78 9.03 8.08 16.53
N VAL A 79 8.13 7.20 16.11
CA VAL A 79 8.46 5.85 15.63
C VAL A 79 9.31 5.91 14.37
N VAL A 80 8.94 6.75 13.40
CA VAL A 80 9.71 6.95 12.16
C VAL A 80 11.09 7.50 12.45
N ALA A 81 11.20 8.54 13.30
CA ALA A 81 12.49 9.08 13.68
C ALA A 81 13.36 8.04 14.40
N LYS A 82 12.78 7.26 15.32
CA LYS A 82 13.52 6.23 16.03
C LYS A 82 13.99 5.10 15.11
N ALA A 83 13.16 4.67 14.15
CA ALA A 83 13.54 3.68 13.17
C ALA A 83 14.71 4.15 12.29
N LEU A 84 14.69 5.41 11.84
CA LEU A 84 15.79 6.01 11.10
C LEU A 84 17.07 6.08 11.94
N GLN A 85 16.98 6.49 13.20
CA GLN A 85 18.12 6.53 14.14
C GLN A 85 18.74 5.15 14.33
N ASP A 86 17.92 4.10 14.41
CA ASP A 86 18.36 2.73 14.67
C ASP A 86 18.73 1.95 13.39
N GLY A 87 18.59 2.57 12.20
CA GLY A 87 18.80 1.90 10.92
C GLY A 87 17.82 0.75 10.66
N ARG A 88 16.59 0.86 11.17
CA ARG A 88 15.53 -0.13 11.03
C ARG A 88 14.55 0.31 9.95
N LEU A 89 14.09 -0.65 9.16
CA LEU A 89 13.05 -0.42 8.18
C LEU A 89 11.67 -0.40 8.84
N LEU A 90 10.79 0.45 8.32
CA LEU A 90 9.37 0.44 8.62
C LEU A 90 8.62 0.26 7.30
N ASP A 91 7.89 -0.84 7.15
CA ASP A 91 7.02 -1.01 5.99
C ASP A 91 5.74 -0.20 6.18
N LEU A 92 5.88 1.11 6.00
CA LEU A 92 4.77 2.07 6.00
C LEU A 92 4.59 2.53 4.56
N PRO A 93 3.51 2.14 3.86
CA PRO A 93 3.28 2.54 2.50
C PRO A 93 2.78 3.99 2.47
N LEU A 94 3.60 4.96 2.85
CA LEU A 94 3.25 6.38 2.79
C LEU A 94 3.30 6.87 1.33
N SER A 95 2.39 7.78 0.97
CA SER A 95 2.39 8.40 -0.36
C SER A 95 3.59 9.34 -0.56
N THR A 96 4.01 9.56 -1.80
CA THR A 96 5.07 10.52 -2.15
C THR A 96 4.74 11.93 -1.67
N ALA A 97 3.47 12.34 -1.75
CA ALA A 97 3.00 13.62 -1.22
C ALA A 97 3.21 13.77 0.29
N PHE A 98 3.04 12.71 1.07
CA PHE A 98 3.32 12.75 2.50
C PHE A 98 4.80 13.07 2.78
N TYR A 99 5.72 12.42 2.05
CA TYR A 99 7.15 12.70 2.19
C TYR A 99 7.50 14.14 1.80
N LYS A 100 6.89 14.69 0.74
CA LYS A 100 7.03 16.12 0.39
C LYS A 100 6.68 17.03 1.56
N LEU A 101 5.55 16.80 2.21
CA LEU A 101 5.11 17.58 3.38
C LEU A 101 6.10 17.48 4.55
N VAL A 102 6.62 16.28 4.84
CA VAL A 102 7.64 16.06 5.88
C VAL A 102 8.90 16.87 5.59
N LEU A 103 9.33 16.93 4.33
CA LEU A 103 10.48 17.72 3.87
C LEU A 103 10.21 19.24 3.86
N GLY A 104 8.98 19.68 4.12
CA GLY A 104 8.59 21.08 4.13
C GLY A 104 8.27 21.64 2.75
N GLN A 105 8.02 20.78 1.76
CA GLN A 105 7.52 21.19 0.46
C GLN A 105 6.01 21.42 0.54
N GLU A 106 5.53 22.43 -0.18
CA GLU A 106 4.10 22.65 -0.37
C GLU A 106 3.56 21.70 -1.44
N LEU A 107 2.28 21.36 -1.31
CA LEU A 107 1.54 20.55 -2.28
C LEU A 107 0.55 21.42 -3.05
N ASP A 108 0.31 21.04 -4.29
CA ASP A 108 -0.70 21.66 -5.15
C ASP A 108 -1.72 20.65 -5.69
N LEU A 109 -2.57 21.11 -6.61
CA LEU A 109 -3.60 20.29 -7.26
C LEU A 109 -3.00 19.08 -8.01
N HIS A 110 -1.80 19.20 -8.60
CA HIS A 110 -1.18 18.12 -9.35
C HIS A 110 -0.66 17.01 -8.43
N ASP A 111 -0.29 17.35 -7.19
CA ASP A 111 0.13 16.37 -6.20
C ASP A 111 -0.99 15.43 -5.74
N ILE A 112 -2.25 15.83 -5.88
CA ILE A 112 -3.42 15.00 -5.52
C ILE A 112 -3.39 13.67 -6.28
N LEU A 113 -2.96 13.66 -7.54
CA LEU A 113 -2.84 12.44 -8.34
C LEU A 113 -1.94 11.37 -7.72
N SER A 114 -0.98 11.77 -6.88
CA SER A 114 -0.02 10.86 -6.25
C SER A 114 -0.61 10.06 -5.09
N PHE A 115 -1.80 10.41 -4.60
CA PHE A 115 -2.48 9.70 -3.52
C PHE A 115 -4.00 9.54 -3.72
N ASP A 116 -4.60 10.23 -4.70
CA ASP A 116 -6.02 10.21 -5.08
C ASP A 116 -6.17 10.52 -6.58
N THR A 117 -5.98 9.51 -7.43
CA THR A 117 -5.99 9.68 -8.90
C THR A 117 -7.34 10.15 -9.44
N GLU A 118 -8.45 9.68 -8.86
CA GLU A 118 -9.79 10.02 -9.32
C GLU A 118 -10.10 11.48 -9.02
N LEU A 119 -9.95 11.90 -7.76
CA LEU A 119 -10.15 13.29 -7.37
C LEU A 119 -9.21 14.23 -8.14
N GLY A 120 -7.93 13.87 -8.26
CA GLY A 120 -6.95 14.67 -8.97
C GLY A 120 -7.31 14.89 -10.45
N LYS A 121 -7.77 13.85 -11.16
CA LYS A 121 -8.21 13.96 -12.56
C LYS A 121 -9.44 14.85 -12.70
N THR A 122 -10.43 14.67 -11.83
CA THR A 122 -11.65 15.48 -11.83
C THR A 122 -11.33 16.95 -11.62
N LEU A 123 -10.52 17.28 -10.60
CA LEU A 123 -10.12 18.66 -10.32
C LEU A 123 -9.28 19.27 -11.45
N GLN A 124 -8.39 18.51 -12.09
CA GLN A 124 -7.65 18.98 -13.28
C GLN A 124 -8.58 19.33 -14.44
N GLY A 125 -9.60 18.49 -14.68
CA GLY A 125 -10.58 18.75 -15.73
C GLY A 125 -11.44 19.98 -15.45
N LEU A 126 -11.87 20.18 -14.19
CA LEU A 126 -12.58 21.40 -13.77
C LEU A 126 -11.67 22.65 -13.87
N GLN A 127 -10.40 22.54 -13.48
CA GLN A 127 -9.43 23.63 -13.59
C GLN A 127 -9.19 24.04 -15.05
N ALA A 128 -9.16 23.08 -15.97
CA ALA A 128 -9.05 23.36 -17.41
C ALA A 128 -10.25 24.17 -17.94
N LEU A 129 -11.47 23.92 -17.43
CA LEU A 129 -12.65 24.71 -17.76
C LEU A 129 -12.55 26.14 -17.22
N VAL A 130 -12.08 26.32 -15.99
CA VAL A 130 -11.83 27.66 -15.41
C VAL A 130 -10.81 28.42 -16.28
N SER A 131 -9.69 27.80 -16.63
CA SER A 131 -8.68 28.43 -17.50
C SER A 131 -9.24 28.77 -18.89
N ARG A 132 -10.11 27.91 -19.45
CA ARG A 132 -10.78 28.18 -20.73
C ARG A 132 -11.73 29.37 -20.64
N LYS A 133 -12.52 29.46 -19.56
CA LYS A 133 -13.40 30.61 -19.27
C LYS A 133 -12.59 31.91 -19.18
N GLN A 134 -11.56 31.95 -18.34
CA GLN A 134 -10.70 33.13 -18.17
C GLN A 134 -10.05 33.56 -19.49
N TYR A 135 -9.63 32.60 -20.32
CA TYR A 135 -9.10 32.88 -21.65
C TYR A 135 -10.15 33.55 -22.55
N LEU A 136 -11.37 33.03 -22.62
CA LEU A 136 -12.46 33.62 -23.43
C LEU A 136 -12.79 35.04 -22.96
N GLU A 137 -12.85 35.26 -21.65
CA GLU A 137 -13.10 36.58 -21.05
C GLU A 137 -11.98 37.59 -21.39
N SER A 138 -10.73 37.13 -21.46
CA SER A 138 -9.55 37.96 -21.75
C SER A 138 -9.42 38.42 -23.21
N MET A 139 -10.01 37.68 -24.15
CA MET A 139 -9.82 37.92 -25.60
C MET A 139 -10.64 39.09 -26.15
N GLY A 140 -11.53 39.70 -25.36
CA GLY A 140 -12.26 40.93 -25.73
C GLY A 140 -13.11 40.79 -27.00
N GLY A 141 -14.33 40.26 -26.86
CA GLY A 141 -15.27 40.06 -27.98
C GLY A 141 -16.08 38.77 -27.89
N TYR A 142 -16.15 38.16 -26.72
CA TYR A 142 -16.87 36.91 -26.50
C TYR A 142 -18.38 37.14 -26.56
N ASP A 143 -19.08 36.21 -27.22
CA ASP A 143 -20.52 36.06 -27.02
C ASP A 143 -20.72 35.48 -25.62
N GLN A 144 -21.62 36.06 -24.82
CA GLN A 144 -21.93 35.55 -23.48
C GLN A 144 -22.39 34.08 -23.56
N ASP A 145 -22.98 33.71 -24.70
CA ASP A 145 -23.43 32.36 -25.02
C ASP A 145 -22.28 31.33 -25.10
N GLU A 146 -21.07 31.71 -25.55
CA GLU A 146 -19.93 30.77 -25.64
C GLU A 146 -19.35 30.40 -24.26
N VAL A 147 -19.43 31.32 -23.29
CA VAL A 147 -18.97 31.06 -21.91
C VAL A 147 -19.99 30.20 -21.16
N VAL A 148 -21.28 30.43 -21.40
CA VAL A 148 -22.38 29.65 -20.80
C VAL A 148 -22.40 28.21 -21.34
N ASP A 149 -21.94 27.96 -22.57
CA ASP A 149 -21.86 26.62 -23.15
C ASP A 149 -20.65 25.79 -22.69
N LEU A 150 -19.82 26.28 -21.74
CA LEU A 150 -18.73 25.49 -21.18
C LEU A 150 -19.28 24.31 -20.36
N ARG A 151 -18.91 23.09 -20.79
CA ARG A 151 -19.41 21.83 -20.25
C ARG A 151 -18.28 20.94 -19.74
N PHE A 152 -18.50 20.28 -18.61
CA PHE A 152 -17.63 19.23 -18.09
C PHE A 152 -18.15 17.88 -18.55
N HIS A 153 -17.37 17.14 -19.35
CA HIS A 153 -17.80 15.86 -19.95
C HIS A 153 -19.16 15.92 -20.66
N GLY A 154 -19.48 17.06 -21.31
CA GLY A 154 -20.74 17.28 -22.03
C GLY A 154 -21.91 17.75 -21.17
N VAL A 155 -21.72 17.93 -19.86
CA VAL A 155 -22.74 18.35 -18.90
C VAL A 155 -22.44 19.77 -18.38
N PRO A 156 -23.45 20.66 -18.25
CA PRO A 156 -23.29 21.94 -17.55
C PRO A 156 -22.78 21.77 -16.11
N ILE A 157 -22.03 22.73 -15.58
CA ILE A 157 -21.50 22.63 -14.20
C ILE A 157 -22.62 22.56 -13.15
N GLU A 158 -23.69 23.33 -13.35
CA GLU A 158 -24.87 23.35 -12.48
C GLU A 158 -25.60 22.00 -12.40
N ASP A 159 -25.57 21.23 -13.50
CA ASP A 159 -26.18 19.89 -13.59
C ASP A 159 -25.33 18.81 -12.90
N LEU A 160 -24.08 19.11 -12.52
CA LEU A 160 -23.26 18.22 -11.70
C LEU A 160 -23.73 18.18 -10.24
N CYS A 161 -24.60 19.13 -9.83
CA CYS A 161 -25.12 19.27 -8.47
C CYS A 161 -24.03 19.29 -7.39
N LEU A 162 -22.90 19.92 -7.70
CA LEU A 162 -21.82 20.13 -6.74
C LEU A 162 -22.24 21.21 -5.74
N ASP A 163 -21.99 20.95 -4.47
CA ASP A 163 -22.10 21.91 -3.37
C ASP A 163 -20.72 22.19 -2.76
N PHE A 164 -20.66 23.08 -1.77
CA PHE A 164 -19.41 23.37 -1.06
C PHE A 164 -19.12 22.38 0.07
N THR A 165 -19.21 21.08 -0.23
CA THR A 165 -18.70 20.01 0.63
C THR A 165 -17.46 19.37 0.02
N LEU A 166 -16.60 18.80 0.87
CA LEU A 166 -15.40 18.12 0.40
C LEU A 166 -15.78 16.77 -0.22
N PRO A 167 -15.41 16.48 -1.49
CA PRO A 167 -15.73 15.22 -2.13
C PRO A 167 -15.27 14.00 -1.31
N GLY A 168 -16.20 13.07 -1.07
CA GLY A 168 -15.99 11.87 -0.25
C GLY A 168 -16.15 12.09 1.27
N TYR A 169 -16.36 13.33 1.73
CA TYR A 169 -16.46 13.68 3.14
C TYR A 169 -17.64 14.65 3.38
N PRO A 170 -18.88 14.14 3.44
CA PRO A 170 -20.09 14.98 3.52
C PRO A 170 -20.14 15.87 4.78
N ASP A 171 -19.48 15.44 5.87
CA ASP A 171 -19.41 16.22 7.11
C ASP A 171 -18.39 17.37 7.06
N TYR A 172 -17.54 17.42 6.02
CA TYR A 172 -16.57 18.49 5.83
C TYR A 172 -17.17 19.56 4.91
N ILE A 173 -17.74 20.58 5.54
CA ILE A 173 -18.25 21.77 4.86
C ILE A 173 -17.09 22.72 4.50
N LEU A 174 -16.88 22.97 3.21
CA LEU A 174 -15.85 23.88 2.70
C LEU A 174 -16.28 25.35 2.87
N LYS A 175 -17.55 25.63 2.63
CA LYS A 175 -18.16 26.95 2.76
C LYS A 175 -19.61 26.79 3.23
N PRO A 176 -20.03 27.54 4.27
CA PRO A 176 -21.40 27.45 4.76
C PRO A 176 -22.39 28.03 3.74
N GLY A 177 -23.57 27.40 3.64
CA GLY A 177 -24.67 27.79 2.76
C GLY A 177 -25.12 26.63 1.86
N ASP A 178 -26.32 26.76 1.29
CA ASP A 178 -26.91 25.78 0.36
C ASP A 178 -26.68 26.18 -1.11
N ASP A 179 -25.55 26.85 -1.36
CA ASP A 179 -25.20 27.38 -2.66
C ASP A 179 -24.62 26.26 -3.55
N ASN A 180 -25.30 25.95 -4.65
CA ASN A 180 -24.73 25.10 -5.69
C ASN A 180 -23.55 25.80 -6.38
N VAL A 181 -22.60 25.00 -6.83
CA VAL A 181 -21.44 25.44 -7.62
C VAL A 181 -21.89 25.60 -9.08
N ASP A 182 -21.65 26.80 -9.61
CA ASP A 182 -21.83 27.14 -11.01
C ASP A 182 -20.49 27.56 -11.64
N LEU A 183 -20.49 27.95 -12.92
CA LEU A 183 -19.30 28.42 -13.61
C LEU A 183 -18.64 29.67 -12.99
N THR A 184 -19.37 30.46 -12.21
CA THR A 184 -18.83 31.66 -11.53
C THR A 184 -18.10 31.29 -10.25
N LYS A 185 -18.57 30.26 -9.55
CA LYS A 185 -18.04 29.77 -8.28
C LYS A 185 -17.04 28.61 -8.42
N LEU A 186 -16.89 28.05 -9.62
CA LEU A 186 -16.08 26.86 -9.86
C LEU A 186 -14.61 27.03 -9.43
N GLU A 187 -14.00 28.18 -9.68
CA GLU A 187 -12.61 28.45 -9.27
C GLU A 187 -12.44 28.46 -7.74
N GLU A 188 -13.40 29.07 -7.03
CA GLU A 188 -13.45 29.07 -5.57
C GLU A 188 -13.62 27.65 -5.03
N TYR A 189 -14.54 26.87 -5.62
CA TYR A 189 -14.76 25.47 -5.25
C TYR A 189 -13.48 24.64 -5.39
N ILE A 190 -12.79 24.70 -6.54
CA ILE A 190 -11.54 23.97 -6.76
C ILE A 190 -10.48 24.37 -5.73
N PHE A 191 -10.32 25.68 -5.50
CA PHE A 191 -9.37 26.19 -4.50
C PHE A 191 -9.65 25.62 -3.11
N LEU A 192 -10.90 25.63 -2.66
CA LEU A 192 -11.29 25.13 -1.34
C LEU A 192 -11.10 23.62 -1.22
N VAL A 193 -11.46 22.84 -2.25
CA VAL A 193 -11.24 21.38 -2.25
C VAL A 193 -9.75 21.04 -2.17
N VAL A 194 -8.91 21.72 -2.96
CA VAL A 194 -7.45 21.53 -2.95
C VAL A 194 -6.88 21.92 -1.59
N ASP A 195 -7.24 23.09 -1.07
CA ASP A 195 -6.75 23.59 0.22
C ASP A 195 -7.12 22.68 1.39
N ALA A 196 -8.37 22.24 1.46
CA ALA A 196 -8.81 21.28 2.47
C ALA A 196 -8.11 19.91 2.31
N THR A 197 -7.84 19.47 1.08
CA THR A 197 -7.23 18.16 0.80
C THR A 197 -5.74 18.11 1.13
N VAL A 198 -4.96 19.12 0.77
CA VAL A 198 -3.49 19.06 0.87
C VAL A 198 -2.86 20.11 1.80
N ARG A 199 -3.64 21.06 2.32
CA ARG A 199 -3.13 22.14 3.17
C ARG A 199 -3.88 22.21 4.50
N THR A 200 -4.87 23.08 4.62
CA THR A 200 -5.50 23.44 5.91
C THR A 200 -6.16 22.25 6.59
N GLY A 201 -6.70 21.30 5.82
CA GLY A 201 -7.34 20.11 6.41
C GLY A 201 -6.37 19.10 7.01
N ILE A 202 -5.07 19.17 6.69
CA ILE A 202 -4.08 18.19 7.16
C ILE A 202 -2.93 18.79 7.98
N ILE A 203 -2.82 20.11 8.04
CA ILE A 203 -1.67 20.81 8.62
C ILE A 203 -1.39 20.39 10.07
N ARG A 204 -2.44 20.25 10.89
CA ARG A 204 -2.31 19.90 12.33
C ARG A 204 -1.76 18.48 12.51
N GLN A 205 -2.15 17.56 11.64
CA GLN A 205 -1.65 16.18 11.60
C GLN A 205 -0.17 16.15 11.21
N ILE A 206 0.22 16.93 10.18
CA ILE A 206 1.62 17.04 9.72
C ILE A 206 2.50 17.69 10.79
N GLU A 207 2.01 18.74 11.46
CA GLU A 207 2.71 19.38 12.57
C GLU A 207 2.89 18.43 13.76
N ALA A 208 1.87 17.64 14.09
CA ALA A 208 1.98 16.61 15.12
C ALA A 208 3.04 15.56 14.75
N PHE A 209 3.05 15.08 13.51
CA PHE A 209 4.09 14.18 13.02
C PHE A 209 5.49 14.80 13.16
N LYS A 210 5.69 16.03 12.67
CA LYS A 210 6.99 16.73 12.77
C LYS A 210 7.40 16.96 14.22
N SER A 211 6.46 17.32 15.10
CA SER A 211 6.69 17.48 16.53
C SER A 211 7.12 16.16 17.19
N GLY A 212 6.52 15.05 16.80
CA GLY A 212 6.90 13.72 17.25
C GLY A 212 8.29 13.34 16.77
N PHE A 213 8.59 13.60 15.50
CA PHE A 213 9.89 13.35 14.89
C PHE A 213 11.01 14.12 15.59
N ASN A 214 10.80 15.42 15.80
CA ASN A 214 11.75 16.36 16.42
C ASN A 214 12.13 16.02 17.86
N GLN A 215 11.39 15.11 18.53
CA GLN A 215 11.77 14.62 19.86
C GLN A 215 12.93 13.62 19.84
N VAL A 216 13.23 13.03 18.68
CA VAL A 216 14.36 12.11 18.51
C VAL A 216 15.53 12.83 17.83
N PHE A 217 15.29 13.46 16.68
CA PHE A 217 16.22 14.40 16.04
C PHE A 217 15.48 15.33 15.07
N ASP A 218 16.12 16.43 14.66
CA ASP A 218 15.47 17.48 13.85
C ASP A 218 15.08 16.98 12.45
N VAL A 219 13.80 17.11 12.12
CA VAL A 219 13.20 16.77 10.81
C VAL A 219 13.84 17.55 9.67
N SER A 220 14.39 18.74 9.93
CA SER A 220 15.14 19.51 8.92
C SER A 220 16.34 18.74 8.36
N SER A 221 16.91 17.82 9.15
CA SER A 221 18.01 16.94 8.73
C SER A 221 17.64 16.05 7.54
N LEU A 222 16.33 15.82 7.30
CA LEU A 222 15.85 15.04 6.17
C LEU A 222 15.86 15.81 4.85
N GLN A 223 16.01 17.14 4.86
CA GLN A 223 15.92 17.97 3.63
C GLN A 223 17.03 17.71 2.62
N ILE A 224 18.07 16.97 2.99
CA ILE A 224 19.10 16.49 2.06
C ILE A 224 18.58 15.41 1.10
N PHE A 225 17.44 14.78 1.42
CA PHE A 225 16.84 13.71 0.63
C PHE A 225 15.69 14.24 -0.22
N SER A 226 15.55 13.67 -1.42
CA SER A 226 14.30 13.74 -2.18
C SER A 226 13.20 12.87 -1.53
N PRO A 227 11.92 13.11 -1.85
CA PRO A 227 10.82 12.28 -1.34
C PRO A 227 11.00 10.77 -1.61
N ASN A 228 11.54 10.41 -2.78
CA ASN A 228 11.78 9.02 -3.15
C ASN A 228 12.97 8.41 -2.39
N GLU A 229 14.02 9.18 -2.13
CA GLU A 229 15.13 8.72 -1.30
C GLU A 229 14.69 8.53 0.16
N LEU A 230 13.75 9.33 0.66
CA LEU A 230 13.19 9.15 1.99
C LEU A 230 12.32 7.88 2.11
N ASP A 231 11.46 7.57 1.12
CA ASP A 231 10.77 6.25 1.04
C ASP A 231 11.79 5.11 1.02
N TYR A 232 12.82 5.24 0.18
CA TYR A 232 13.87 4.23 0.08
C TYR A 232 14.63 4.03 1.41
N LEU A 233 14.93 5.11 2.14
CA LEU A 233 15.64 5.05 3.42
C LEU A 233 14.77 4.43 4.52
N LEU A 234 13.48 4.78 4.56
CA LEU A 234 12.56 4.32 5.60
C LEU A 234 12.06 2.90 5.36
N CYS A 235 11.66 2.61 4.13
CA CYS A 235 10.96 1.37 3.79
C CYS A 235 11.89 0.36 3.14
N GLY A 236 13.03 0.78 2.59
CA GLY A 236 13.96 -0.07 1.85
C GLY A 236 13.67 -0.11 0.35
N ARG A 237 14.36 -1.01 -0.34
CA ARG A 237 14.34 -1.11 -1.81
C ARG A 237 13.05 -1.74 -2.32
N ARG A 238 12.50 -1.16 -3.38
CA ARG A 238 11.46 -1.81 -4.22
C ARG A 238 12.08 -2.77 -5.24
N GLU A 239 13.31 -2.50 -5.68
CA GLU A 239 14.09 -3.34 -6.58
C GLU A 239 14.99 -4.29 -5.77
N PHE A 240 14.83 -5.60 -5.95
CA PHE A 240 15.43 -6.56 -5.04
C PHE A 240 16.85 -7.00 -5.43
N TRP A 241 16.99 -7.61 -6.61
CA TRP A 241 18.28 -8.17 -7.05
C TRP A 241 18.39 -8.26 -8.56
N LYS A 242 19.64 -8.30 -9.05
CA LYS A 242 19.95 -8.71 -10.42
C LYS A 242 20.39 -10.17 -10.40
N ALA A 243 19.92 -10.96 -11.36
CA ALA A 243 20.22 -12.38 -11.46
C ALA A 243 21.73 -12.67 -11.38
N GLU A 244 22.54 -11.85 -12.07
CA GLU A 244 24.00 -11.99 -12.10
C GLU A 244 24.68 -11.85 -10.72
N THR A 245 24.05 -11.11 -9.81
CA THR A 245 24.64 -10.78 -8.49
C THR A 245 24.21 -11.73 -7.36
N LEU A 246 23.24 -12.61 -7.64
CA LEU A 246 22.62 -13.45 -6.61
C LEU A 246 23.62 -14.38 -5.93
N VAL A 247 24.51 -15.00 -6.71
CA VAL A 247 25.51 -15.95 -6.19
C VAL A 247 26.42 -15.32 -5.14
N ASP A 248 26.79 -14.04 -5.34
CA ASP A 248 27.71 -13.33 -4.45
C ASP A 248 27.04 -12.85 -3.15
N HIS A 249 25.72 -12.71 -3.17
CA HIS A 249 24.94 -12.18 -2.04
C HIS A 249 24.34 -13.29 -1.16
N LEU A 250 24.22 -14.52 -1.68
CA LEU A 250 23.71 -15.67 -0.94
C LEU A 250 24.83 -16.51 -0.34
N LYS A 251 24.56 -17.10 0.83
CA LYS A 251 25.44 -18.13 1.41
C LYS A 251 24.83 -19.50 1.17
N PHE A 252 25.66 -20.47 0.76
CA PHE A 252 25.25 -21.88 0.62
C PHE A 252 25.95 -22.69 1.71
N ASP A 253 25.20 -23.47 2.48
CA ASP A 253 25.73 -24.23 3.61
C ASP A 253 25.02 -25.58 3.79
N HIS A 254 25.50 -26.39 4.72
CA HIS A 254 24.88 -27.65 5.17
C HIS A 254 24.48 -28.57 4.01
N GLY A 255 25.43 -28.87 3.11
CA GLY A 255 25.25 -29.81 2.01
C GLY A 255 24.85 -29.18 0.67
N TYR A 256 24.78 -27.85 0.59
CA TYR A 256 24.72 -27.12 -0.67
C TYR A 256 25.98 -26.31 -0.95
N THR A 257 26.25 -26.16 -2.25
CA THR A 257 27.26 -25.26 -2.81
C THR A 257 26.64 -24.50 -3.98
N ALA A 258 27.29 -23.44 -4.46
CA ALA A 258 26.82 -22.70 -5.63
C ALA A 258 26.64 -23.58 -6.90
N LYS A 259 27.28 -24.75 -6.96
CA LYS A 259 27.20 -25.70 -8.10
C LYS A 259 26.14 -26.78 -7.93
N SER A 260 25.48 -26.86 -6.77
CA SER A 260 24.45 -27.87 -6.53
C SER A 260 23.25 -27.63 -7.46
N PRO A 261 22.68 -28.67 -8.10
CA PRO A 261 21.57 -28.49 -9.04
C PRO A 261 20.39 -27.68 -8.47
N ALA A 262 19.98 -27.97 -7.22
CA ALA A 262 18.93 -27.22 -6.55
C ALA A 262 19.27 -25.73 -6.33
N ILE A 263 20.54 -25.39 -6.15
CA ILE A 263 20.95 -23.99 -6.03
C ILE A 263 20.92 -23.29 -7.39
N VAL A 264 21.34 -23.97 -8.46
CA VAL A 264 21.24 -23.44 -9.83
C VAL A 264 19.78 -23.16 -10.19
N TYR A 265 18.87 -24.11 -9.91
CA TYR A 265 17.44 -23.91 -10.13
C TYR A 265 16.88 -22.72 -9.35
N LEU A 266 17.25 -22.58 -8.06
CA LEU A 266 16.79 -21.46 -7.24
C LEU A 266 17.25 -20.12 -7.81
N LEU A 267 18.52 -20.00 -8.20
CA LEU A 267 19.09 -18.76 -8.74
C LEU A 267 18.44 -18.36 -10.06
N GLU A 268 18.19 -19.32 -10.95
CA GLU A 268 17.45 -19.08 -12.19
C GLU A 268 16.02 -18.60 -11.90
N LEU A 269 15.29 -19.27 -11.01
CA LEU A 269 13.93 -18.88 -10.64
C LEU A 269 13.89 -17.48 -10.02
N MET A 270 14.82 -17.17 -9.11
CA MET A 270 14.93 -15.83 -8.53
C MET A 270 15.21 -14.76 -9.61
N GLY A 271 15.96 -15.11 -10.66
CA GLY A 271 16.18 -14.22 -11.81
C GLY A 271 14.97 -14.03 -12.72
N GLU A 272 14.06 -15.01 -12.75
CA GLU A 272 12.84 -15.01 -13.57
C GLU A 272 11.62 -14.41 -12.86
N PHE A 273 11.68 -14.20 -11.54
CA PHE A 273 10.56 -13.67 -10.76
C PHE A 273 10.14 -12.27 -11.19
N THR A 274 8.82 -12.08 -11.28
CA THR A 274 8.20 -10.76 -11.43
C THR A 274 8.45 -9.90 -10.18
N PRO A 275 8.31 -8.55 -10.26
CA PRO A 275 8.48 -7.68 -9.08
C PRO A 275 7.63 -8.11 -7.86
N ASP A 276 6.40 -8.55 -8.10
CA ASP A 276 5.50 -9.03 -7.03
C ASP A 276 6.00 -10.36 -6.43
N GLN A 277 6.48 -11.28 -7.26
CA GLN A 277 7.07 -12.54 -6.78
C GLN A 277 8.36 -12.30 -5.99
N GLN A 278 9.20 -11.34 -6.42
CA GLN A 278 10.40 -10.96 -5.67
C GLN A 278 10.04 -10.39 -4.29
N ARG A 279 9.01 -9.52 -4.22
CA ARG A 279 8.47 -8.99 -2.97
C ARG A 279 7.99 -10.09 -2.04
N LEU A 280 7.15 -11.00 -2.55
CA LEU A 280 6.61 -12.10 -1.76
C LEU A 280 7.70 -13.06 -1.31
N PHE A 281 8.68 -13.36 -2.17
CA PHE A 281 9.85 -14.16 -1.79
C PHE A 281 10.68 -13.47 -0.70
N CYS A 282 10.93 -12.16 -0.82
CA CYS A 282 11.64 -11.38 0.19
C CYS A 282 10.92 -11.44 1.53
N GLN A 283 9.60 -11.25 1.54
CA GLN A 283 8.77 -11.37 2.74
C GLN A 283 8.82 -12.78 3.32
N PHE A 284 8.76 -13.81 2.47
CA PHE A 284 8.86 -15.20 2.89
C PHE A 284 10.20 -15.49 3.57
N VAL A 285 11.34 -15.07 3.01
CA VAL A 285 12.66 -15.43 3.56
C VAL A 285 13.18 -14.50 4.65
N THR A 286 12.74 -13.24 4.69
CA THR A 286 13.22 -12.22 5.65
C THR A 286 12.16 -11.76 6.64
N GLY A 287 10.88 -12.04 6.39
CA GLY A 287 9.76 -11.45 7.14
C GLY A 287 9.43 -10.01 6.74
N ALA A 288 10.21 -9.36 5.88
CA ALA A 288 10.00 -8.01 5.40
C ALA A 288 9.75 -7.98 3.88
N PRO A 289 8.77 -7.23 3.38
CA PRO A 289 8.48 -7.18 1.95
C PRO A 289 9.48 -6.35 1.15
N ARG A 290 10.42 -5.66 1.80
CA ARG A 290 11.47 -4.85 1.15
C ARG A 290 12.82 -5.15 1.77
N LEU A 291 13.87 -5.06 0.96
CA LEU A 291 15.25 -5.23 1.42
C LEU A 291 15.83 -3.92 1.95
N PRO A 292 16.76 -3.96 2.93
CA PRO A 292 17.45 -2.77 3.40
C PRO A 292 18.24 -2.05 2.31
N PRO A 293 18.56 -0.76 2.49
CA PRO A 293 19.50 -0.05 1.62
C PRO A 293 20.81 -0.81 1.41
N GLY A 294 21.05 -1.31 0.19
CA GLY A 294 22.16 -2.20 -0.15
C GLY A 294 21.73 -3.61 -0.58
N GLY A 295 20.44 -3.94 -0.47
CA GLY A 295 19.86 -5.18 -0.99
C GLY A 295 20.27 -6.43 -0.21
N LEU A 296 20.31 -7.59 -0.89
CA LEU A 296 20.69 -8.87 -0.29
C LEU A 296 22.10 -8.86 0.31
N ALA A 297 23.00 -8.05 -0.24
CA ALA A 297 24.41 -8.00 0.15
C ALA A 297 24.63 -7.58 1.61
N VAL A 298 23.72 -6.75 2.13
CA VAL A 298 23.84 -6.14 3.47
C VAL A 298 22.94 -6.81 4.52
N LEU A 299 22.22 -7.88 4.14
CA LEU A 299 21.44 -8.67 5.11
C LEU A 299 22.36 -9.20 6.20
N ASN A 300 21.97 -8.96 7.45
CA ASN A 300 22.69 -9.42 8.62
C ASN A 300 21.73 -10.11 9.59
N PRO A 301 21.77 -11.45 9.71
CA PRO A 301 22.68 -12.38 9.03
C PRO A 301 22.44 -12.49 7.51
N LYS A 302 23.46 -12.90 6.74
CA LYS A 302 23.31 -13.14 5.29
C LYS A 302 22.27 -14.22 5.01
N LEU A 303 21.49 -14.04 3.94
CA LEU A 303 20.53 -15.06 3.48
C LEU A 303 21.26 -16.36 3.13
N THR A 304 21.01 -17.40 3.92
CA THR A 304 21.70 -18.68 3.84
C THR A 304 20.76 -19.78 3.37
N ILE A 305 21.12 -20.44 2.27
CA ILE A 305 20.37 -21.56 1.70
C ILE A 305 21.01 -22.85 2.18
N VAL A 306 20.21 -23.70 2.81
CA VAL A 306 20.66 -24.95 3.42
C VAL A 306 19.87 -26.11 2.87
N ARG A 307 20.49 -27.29 2.80
CA ARG A 307 19.79 -28.50 2.37
C ARG A 307 18.80 -28.93 3.43
N LYS A 308 17.53 -29.06 3.05
CA LYS A 308 16.52 -29.71 3.89
C LYS A 308 16.68 -31.23 3.77
N HIS A 309 16.84 -31.89 4.91
CA HIS A 309 16.74 -33.34 4.99
C HIS A 309 15.26 -33.73 5.09
N SER A 310 14.85 -34.75 4.34
CA SER A 310 13.45 -35.16 4.30
C SER A 310 12.98 -35.65 5.67
N SER A 311 11.79 -35.21 6.07
CA SER A 311 11.20 -35.45 7.40
C SER A 311 10.96 -36.94 7.71
N THR A 312 10.91 -37.79 6.69
CA THR A 312 10.65 -39.23 6.79
C THR A 312 11.90 -40.09 6.98
N THR A 313 13.11 -39.53 6.85
CA THR A 313 14.36 -40.31 7.01
C THR A 313 14.67 -40.72 8.45
N SER A 314 13.98 -40.19 9.46
CA SER A 314 14.13 -40.60 10.87
C SER A 314 13.16 -41.69 11.33
N ASN A 315 12.13 -42.04 10.55
CA ASN A 315 11.09 -43.00 10.98
C ASN A 315 11.07 -44.34 10.21
N THR A 316 11.91 -44.53 9.20
CA THR A 316 12.00 -45.81 8.46
C THR A 316 13.24 -46.61 8.83
N THR A 317 13.32 -47.05 10.08
CA THR A 317 14.02 -48.28 10.46
C THR A 317 13.01 -49.29 10.97
N LEU A 318 12.19 -49.85 10.08
CA LEU A 318 11.69 -51.23 10.11
C LEU A 318 10.75 -51.40 8.90
N ASN A 319 11.02 -52.40 8.06
CA ASN A 319 10.19 -52.87 6.93
C ASN A 319 10.40 -52.11 5.60
N GLY A 320 11.37 -52.60 4.82
CA GLY A 320 11.71 -52.14 3.47
C GLY A 320 10.64 -52.49 2.42
N MET A 321 9.51 -51.78 2.47
CA MET A 321 8.54 -51.69 1.37
C MET A 321 7.74 -50.39 1.50
N GLY A 322 8.42 -49.25 1.61
CA GLY A 322 7.81 -47.92 1.51
C GLY A 322 8.22 -47.28 0.18
N SER A 323 7.29 -46.65 -0.53
CA SER A 323 7.63 -45.72 -1.61
C SER A 323 8.68 -44.75 -1.09
N SER A 324 9.83 -44.67 -1.76
CA SER A 324 10.82 -43.64 -1.46
C SER A 324 10.16 -42.29 -1.75
N GLU A 325 9.52 -41.69 -0.76
CA GLU A 325 8.97 -40.33 -0.86
C GLU A 325 10.15 -39.44 -1.24
N THR A 326 10.09 -38.98 -2.48
CA THR A 326 11.13 -38.13 -3.05
C THR A 326 11.09 -36.80 -2.32
N ALA A 327 12.24 -36.14 -2.17
CA ALA A 327 12.32 -34.79 -1.61
C ALA A 327 11.41 -33.76 -2.34
N ASP A 328 10.86 -34.15 -3.49
CA ASP A 328 9.85 -33.44 -4.28
C ASP A 328 8.53 -33.21 -3.56
N ASP A 329 8.19 -34.03 -2.56
CA ASP A 329 6.94 -33.85 -1.81
C ASP A 329 7.07 -32.83 -0.68
N ASP A 330 8.27 -32.65 -0.12
CA ASP A 330 8.56 -31.70 0.95
C ASP A 330 8.39 -30.24 0.47
N LEU A 331 7.88 -29.37 1.34
CA LEU A 331 7.88 -27.92 1.12
C LEU A 331 9.19 -27.29 1.61
N PRO A 332 9.65 -26.17 1.01
CA PRO A 332 10.71 -25.40 1.62
C PRO A 332 10.23 -24.77 2.92
N SER A 333 11.14 -24.53 3.87
CA SER A 333 10.82 -23.81 5.10
C SER A 333 11.85 -22.74 5.41
N VAL A 334 11.43 -21.73 6.15
CA VAL A 334 12.23 -20.52 6.43
C VAL A 334 12.40 -20.32 7.93
N MET A 335 13.52 -19.74 8.30
CA MET A 335 13.73 -19.17 9.62
C MET A 335 14.08 -17.70 9.40
N THR A 336 13.06 -16.85 9.37
CA THR A 336 13.18 -15.43 9.02
C THR A 336 14.15 -14.68 9.94
N CYS A 337 14.13 -14.94 11.25
CA CYS A 337 15.08 -14.33 12.20
C CYS A 337 16.55 -14.64 11.89
N ALA A 338 16.82 -15.76 11.23
CA ALA A 338 18.17 -16.17 10.85
C ALA A 338 18.46 -15.92 9.36
N ASN A 339 17.49 -15.42 8.58
CA ASN A 339 17.52 -15.39 7.12
C ASN A 339 17.95 -16.74 6.52
N TYR A 340 17.33 -17.85 6.97
CA TYR A 340 17.65 -19.20 6.47
C TYR A 340 16.51 -19.74 5.61
N LEU A 341 16.85 -20.28 4.44
CA LEU A 341 15.94 -21.05 3.59
C LEU A 341 16.40 -22.52 3.56
N LYS A 342 15.60 -23.40 4.17
CA LYS A 342 15.75 -24.85 4.10
C LYS A 342 15.09 -25.35 2.82
N LEU A 343 15.91 -25.69 1.82
CA LEU A 343 15.43 -26.06 0.49
C LEU A 343 15.61 -27.58 0.27
N PRO A 344 14.52 -28.34 0.02
CA PRO A 344 14.62 -29.73 -0.38
C PRO A 344 15.43 -29.89 -1.68
N PRO A 345 16.17 -31.00 -1.85
CA PRO A 345 16.92 -31.28 -3.07
C PRO A 345 15.98 -31.75 -4.20
N TYR A 346 15.16 -30.84 -4.71
CA TYR A 346 14.19 -31.11 -5.77
C TYR A 346 14.85 -31.66 -7.03
N SER A 347 14.17 -32.61 -7.68
CA SER A 347 14.68 -33.27 -8.88
C SER A 347 14.71 -32.36 -10.11
N THR A 348 13.77 -31.42 -10.21
CA THR A 348 13.60 -30.51 -11.37
C THR A 348 13.30 -29.07 -10.94
N LYS A 349 13.57 -28.11 -11.84
CA LYS A 349 13.27 -26.68 -11.63
C LYS A 349 11.76 -26.43 -11.54
N GLU A 350 10.96 -27.17 -12.31
CA GLU A 350 9.51 -27.05 -12.35
C GLU A 350 8.86 -27.43 -11.01
N ILE A 351 9.33 -28.53 -10.40
CA ILE A 351 8.87 -28.95 -9.07
C ILE A 351 9.25 -27.90 -8.02
N MET A 352 10.49 -27.41 -8.06
CA MET A 352 10.94 -26.35 -7.17
C MET A 352 10.08 -25.10 -7.29
N CYS A 353 9.79 -24.65 -8.52
CA CYS A 353 8.96 -23.48 -8.77
C CYS A 353 7.57 -23.65 -8.14
N LYS A 354 6.91 -24.79 -8.40
CA LYS A 354 5.58 -25.08 -7.85
C LYS A 354 5.58 -25.09 -6.31
N LYS A 355 6.55 -25.77 -5.69
CA LYS A 355 6.64 -25.90 -4.22
C LYS A 355 7.02 -24.58 -3.55
N LEU A 356 7.91 -23.81 -4.17
CA LEU A 356 8.34 -22.52 -3.65
C LEU A 356 7.22 -21.49 -3.73
N LEU A 357 6.52 -21.37 -4.86
CA LEU A 357 5.39 -20.45 -4.99
C LEU A 357 4.24 -20.82 -4.05
N TYR A 358 3.96 -22.12 -3.89
CA TYR A 358 2.97 -22.59 -2.92
C TYR A 358 3.35 -22.22 -1.47
N ALA A 359 4.60 -22.45 -1.07
CA ALA A 359 5.06 -22.10 0.27
C ALA A 359 5.06 -20.58 0.51
N ILE A 360 5.38 -19.79 -0.52
CA ILE A 360 5.34 -18.33 -0.47
C ILE A 360 3.90 -17.84 -0.34
N SER A 361 2.92 -18.44 -1.01
CA SER A 361 1.52 -18.00 -0.93
C SER A 361 0.87 -18.40 0.40
N GLU A 362 1.04 -19.65 0.82
CA GLU A 362 0.42 -20.17 2.05
C GLU A 362 1.15 -19.70 3.32
N GLY A 363 2.46 -19.46 3.24
CA GLY A 363 3.29 -19.08 4.38
C GLY A 363 3.12 -17.64 4.86
N GLN A 364 2.42 -16.76 4.13
CA GLN A 364 2.21 -15.36 4.53
C GLN A 364 1.27 -15.20 5.73
N GLY A 365 0.45 -16.22 6.02
CA GLY A 365 -0.54 -16.19 7.10
C GLY A 365 -0.25 -17.14 8.27
N SER A 366 0.77 -18.00 8.17
CA SER A 366 1.06 -19.01 9.18
C SER A 366 2.44 -18.85 9.81
N PHE A 367 2.47 -18.68 11.13
CA PHE A 367 3.69 -18.72 11.95
C PHE A 367 3.82 -20.09 12.61
N ASP A 368 3.94 -21.14 11.81
CA ASP A 368 4.18 -22.48 12.34
C ASP A 368 5.66 -22.62 12.72
N LEU A 369 5.92 -22.87 14.01
CA LEU A 369 7.26 -23.23 14.50
C LEU A 369 7.70 -24.54 13.84
N SER A 370 8.83 -24.49 13.13
CA SER A 370 9.48 -25.64 12.48
C SER A 370 10.05 -26.65 13.46
#